data_AF-A0A960BC77-F1
#
_entry.id   AF-A0A960BC77-F1
#
_cell.length_a   1.000
_cell.length_b   1.000
_cell.length_c   1.000
_cell.angle_alpha   90.00
_cell.angle_beta   90.00
_cell.angle_gamma   90.00
#
_symmetry.space_group_name_H-M   'P 1'
#
loop_
_entity.id
_entity.type
_entity.pdbx_description
1 polymer ?
#
loop_
_entity_poly.entity_id
_entity_poly.type
_entity_poly.pdbx_seq_one_letter_code
_entity_poly.pdbx_strand_id
1 'polypeptide(L)'
;NLFKLLTPEKDGAVTLDLDDVVLRGMTVQSDGESMWPPPPVQVSAAPSAAVATVPVEDPAVVAAREAALAKTRTQRRIASSAVAAALVVLAVTFSPASFVGAFTVFALAVVVGFYVISGVSHSLHTPLMAQTNAISGIILVGALLQLGSTNIAVLVMSFIAAAIASINIFGGFLVSYRMLGMFKKEA
;
A
#
# COMPACT_ATOMS: atom_id res chain seq x y z
N ASN A 1 -4.47 -5.10 -22.57
CA ASN A 1 -5.42 -6.18 -22.20
C ASN A 1 -5.60 -7.03 -23.46
N LEU A 2 -4.87 -8.14 -23.57
CA LEU A 2 -4.64 -8.88 -24.82
C LEU A 2 -5.93 -9.38 -25.48
N PHE A 3 -6.88 -9.89 -24.69
CA PHE A 3 -8.15 -10.38 -25.22
C PHE A 3 -8.94 -9.31 -25.97
N LYS A 4 -8.83 -8.03 -25.59
CA LYS A 4 -9.47 -6.93 -26.32
C LYS A 4 -8.84 -6.67 -27.69
N LEU A 5 -7.56 -6.98 -27.86
CA LEU A 5 -6.85 -6.81 -29.13
C LEU A 5 -7.14 -7.99 -30.07
N LEU A 6 -7.27 -9.20 -29.52
CA LEU A 6 -7.57 -10.41 -30.28
C LEU A 6 -9.04 -10.55 -30.70
N THR A 7 -9.97 -9.87 -30.01
CA THR A 7 -11.40 -9.90 -30.33
C THR A 7 -11.96 -8.47 -30.45
N PRO A 8 -11.55 -7.70 -31.47
CA PRO A 8 -11.92 -6.29 -31.61
C PRO A 8 -13.44 -6.06 -31.68
N GLU A 9 -14.20 -7.00 -32.26
CA GLU A 9 -15.66 -6.94 -32.33
C GLU A 9 -16.38 -7.45 -31.07
N LYS A 10 -15.63 -7.93 -30.06
CA LYS A 10 -16.16 -8.52 -28.80
C LYS A 10 -17.13 -9.70 -29.01
N ASP A 11 -17.09 -10.31 -30.18
CA ASP A 11 -17.86 -11.48 -30.60
C ASP A 11 -17.26 -12.81 -30.10
N GLY A 12 -16.04 -12.76 -29.57
CA GLY A 12 -15.31 -13.94 -29.11
C GLY A 12 -14.55 -14.68 -30.22
N ALA A 13 -14.58 -14.19 -31.46
CA ALA A 13 -13.80 -14.73 -32.56
C ALA A 13 -12.40 -14.13 -32.54
N VAL A 14 -11.38 -14.99 -32.46
CA VAL A 14 -9.98 -14.55 -32.40
C VAL A 14 -9.51 -14.16 -33.79
N THR A 15 -9.13 -12.90 -33.96
CA THR A 15 -8.53 -12.36 -35.18
C THR A 15 -7.10 -11.92 -34.89
N LEU A 16 -6.12 -12.53 -35.57
CA LEU A 16 -4.72 -12.13 -35.49
C LEU A 16 -4.45 -11.04 -36.53
N ASP A 17 -4.56 -9.79 -36.12
CA ASP A 17 -4.15 -8.64 -36.92
C ASP A 17 -2.63 -8.45 -36.82
N LEU A 18 -1.89 -8.82 -37.86
CA LEU A 18 -0.44 -8.67 -37.92
C LEU A 18 0.02 -7.25 -38.30
N ASP A 19 -0.91 -6.35 -38.60
CA ASP A 19 -0.63 -4.92 -38.77
C ASP A 19 -0.64 -4.17 -37.43
N ASP A 20 -1.26 -4.73 -36.38
CA ASP A 20 -1.16 -4.23 -35.01
C ASP A 20 0.25 -4.52 -34.45
N VAL A 21 0.96 -3.45 -34.09
CA VAL A 21 2.34 -3.50 -33.59
C VAL A 21 2.50 -4.34 -32.33
N VAL A 22 1.50 -4.35 -31.46
CA VAL A 22 1.52 -5.13 -30.20
C VAL A 22 1.30 -6.60 -30.52
N LEU A 23 0.32 -6.94 -31.36
CA LEU A 23 0.08 -8.33 -31.76
C LEU A 23 1.25 -8.89 -32.59
N ARG A 24 1.78 -8.14 -33.55
CA ARG A 24 2.97 -8.52 -34.34
C ARG A 24 4.23 -8.68 -33.50
N GLY A 25 4.41 -7.85 -32.46
CA GLY A 25 5.54 -7.95 -31.53
C GLY A 25 5.46 -9.16 -30.61
N MET A 26 4.25 -9.61 -30.27
CA MET A 26 4.02 -10.81 -29.44
C MET A 26 4.03 -12.12 -30.25
N THR A 27 3.68 -12.07 -31.53
CA THR A 27 3.64 -13.25 -32.42
C THR A 27 5.04 -13.67 -32.88
N VAL A 28 5.48 -14.84 -32.45
CA VAL A 28 6.80 -15.43 -32.80
C VAL A 28 6.75 -16.35 -34.03
N GLN A 29 5.59 -16.95 -34.32
CA GLN A 29 5.38 -17.87 -35.45
C GLN A 29 3.92 -17.79 -35.92
N SER A 30 3.70 -17.73 -37.23
CA SER A 30 2.37 -17.86 -37.86
C SER A 30 2.47 -18.84 -39.02
N ASP A 31 1.50 -19.74 -39.17
CA ASP A 31 1.40 -20.71 -40.28
C ASP A 31 2.68 -21.53 -40.55
N GLY A 32 3.45 -21.81 -39.49
CA GLY A 32 4.69 -22.58 -39.55
C GLY A 32 5.94 -21.75 -39.86
N GLU A 33 5.82 -20.47 -40.25
CA GLU A 33 6.95 -19.60 -40.55
C GLU A 33 7.39 -18.77 -39.32
N SER A 34 8.70 -18.74 -39.05
CA SER A 34 9.27 -17.95 -37.95
C SER A 34 9.21 -16.46 -38.27
N MET A 35 8.59 -15.69 -37.39
CA MET A 35 8.43 -14.23 -37.53
C MET A 35 9.36 -13.44 -36.60
N TRP A 36 10.30 -14.14 -35.95
CA TRP A 36 11.36 -13.58 -35.12
C TRP A 36 12.62 -13.28 -35.95
N PRO A 37 13.28 -12.12 -35.78
CA PRO A 37 13.02 -11.07 -34.79
C PRO A 37 11.85 -10.14 -35.18
N PRO A 38 11.15 -9.54 -34.19
CA PRO A 38 10.08 -8.59 -34.46
C PRO A 38 10.66 -7.39 -35.23
N PRO A 39 9.91 -6.83 -36.19
CA PRO A 39 10.32 -5.61 -36.86
C PRO A 39 10.50 -4.50 -35.82
N PRO A 40 11.45 -3.56 -36.03
CA PRO A 40 11.59 -2.40 -35.17
C PRO A 40 10.24 -1.71 -35.01
N VAL A 41 9.79 -1.56 -33.77
CA VAL A 41 8.54 -0.88 -33.46
C VAL A 41 8.69 0.56 -33.94
N GLN A 42 8.09 0.87 -35.09
CA GLN A 42 7.79 2.23 -35.44
C GLN A 42 6.71 2.64 -34.45
N VAL A 43 7.11 3.27 -33.35
CA VAL A 43 6.19 4.09 -32.58
C VAL A 43 5.62 5.05 -33.61
N SER A 44 4.40 4.76 -34.08
CA SER A 44 3.58 5.79 -34.67
C SER A 44 3.60 6.86 -33.61
N ALA A 45 4.38 7.92 -33.85
CA ALA A 45 4.28 9.13 -33.10
C ALA A 45 2.80 9.42 -33.22
N ALA A 46 2.03 9.14 -32.16
CA ALA A 46 0.65 9.55 -32.07
C ALA A 46 0.70 10.99 -32.57
N PRO A 47 -0.06 11.36 -33.62
CA PRO A 47 0.04 12.69 -34.20
C PRO A 47 0.09 13.61 -33.01
N SER A 48 1.23 14.29 -32.82
CA SER A 48 1.37 15.23 -31.72
C SER A 48 0.21 16.16 -31.97
N ALA A 49 -0.87 15.97 -31.21
CA ALA A 49 -2.15 16.57 -31.50
C ALA A 49 -1.82 18.05 -31.48
N ALA A 50 -1.71 18.65 -32.68
CA ALA A 50 -0.84 19.78 -32.94
C ALA A 50 -0.99 20.71 -31.76
N VAL A 51 0.00 20.71 -30.84
CA VAL A 51 -0.20 21.09 -29.42
C VAL A 51 -1.13 22.26 -29.45
N ALA A 52 -2.43 22.00 -29.19
CA ALA A 52 -3.46 22.99 -29.46
C ALA A 52 -3.00 24.12 -28.59
N THR A 53 -2.48 25.20 -29.21
CA THR A 53 -1.54 26.11 -28.54
C THR A 53 -2.21 26.48 -27.25
N VAL A 54 -1.81 25.82 -26.17
CA VAL A 54 -2.42 26.08 -24.87
C VAL A 54 -2.05 27.53 -24.75
N PRO A 55 -3.02 28.46 -24.69
CA PRO A 55 -2.70 29.86 -24.53
C PRO A 55 -1.67 29.87 -23.42
N VAL A 56 -0.45 30.31 -23.71
CA VAL A 56 0.62 30.32 -22.72
C VAL A 56 0.13 31.33 -21.71
N GLU A 57 -0.61 30.83 -20.71
CA GLU A 57 -1.14 31.63 -19.64
C GLU A 57 0.06 32.33 -19.04
N ASP A 58 -0.06 33.64 -18.88
CA ASP A 58 0.98 34.46 -18.30
C ASP A 58 1.52 33.75 -17.04
N PRO A 59 2.83 33.45 -16.96
CA PRO A 59 3.42 32.77 -15.81
C PRO A 59 3.04 33.42 -14.48
N ALA A 60 2.78 34.73 -14.46
CA ALA A 60 2.32 35.46 -13.29
C ALA A 60 0.91 35.05 -12.85
N VAL A 61 0.00 34.77 -13.78
CA VAL A 61 -1.39 34.34 -13.51
C VAL A 61 -1.41 32.90 -13.01
N VAL A 62 -0.60 32.02 -13.60
CA VAL A 62 -0.45 30.63 -13.14
C VAL A 62 0.15 30.59 -11.73
N ALA A 63 1.23 31.34 -11.49
CA ALA A 63 1.86 31.42 -10.17
C ALA A 63 0.92 32.01 -9.11
N ALA A 64 0.12 33.03 -9.45
CA ALA A 64 -0.88 33.60 -8.54
C ALA A 64 -1.98 32.58 -8.18
N ARG A 65 -2.46 31.80 -9.16
CA ARG A 65 -3.45 30.74 -8.94
C ARG A 65 -2.88 29.61 -8.08
N GLU A 66 -1.66 29.15 -8.35
CA GLU A 66 -0.98 28.14 -7.53
C GLU A 66 -0.74 28.63 -6.10
N ALA A 67 -0.32 29.88 -5.91
CA ALA A 67 -0.16 30.49 -4.59
C ALA A 67 -1.50 30.60 -3.84
N ALA A 68 -2.60 30.95 -4.53
CA ALA A 68 -3.93 31.01 -3.94
C ALA A 68 -4.46 29.61 -3.54
N LEU A 69 -4.22 28.60 -4.37
CA LEU A 69 -4.54 27.20 -4.08
C LEU A 69 -3.69 26.66 -2.93
N ALA A 70 -2.40 27.00 -2.87
CA ALA A 70 -1.50 26.62 -1.79
C ALA A 70 -1.93 27.26 -0.46
N LYS A 71 -2.30 28.55 -0.46
CA LYS A 71 -2.85 29.24 0.72
C LYS A 71 -4.15 28.60 1.19
N THR A 72 -5.09 28.33 0.28
CA THR A 72 -6.36 27.66 0.60
C THR A 72 -6.14 26.25 1.14
N ARG A 73 -5.21 25.48 0.55
CA ARG A 73 -4.86 24.12 1.00
C ARG A 73 -4.22 24.13 2.39
N THR A 74 -3.34 25.08 2.66
CA THR A 74 -2.72 25.29 3.98
C THR A 74 -3.76 25.71 5.01
N GLN A 75 -4.62 26.68 4.70
CA GLN A 75 -5.72 27.09 5.58
C GLN A 75 -6.67 25.94 5.88
N ARG A 76 -7.06 25.15 4.86
CA ARG A 76 -7.93 23.98 5.04
C ARG A 76 -7.25 22.90 5.89
N ARG A 77 -5.94 22.67 5.71
CA ARG A 77 -5.16 21.76 6.56
C ARG A 77 -5.15 22.23 8.01
N ILE A 78 -4.81 23.50 8.26
CA ILE A 78 -4.78 24.09 9.61
C ILE A 78 -6.17 24.03 10.26
N ALA A 79 -7.22 24.41 9.53
CA ALA A 79 -8.60 24.33 10.02
C ALA A 79 -8.97 22.88 10.36
N SER A 80 -8.65 21.93 9.48
CA SER A 80 -8.93 20.50 9.73
C SER A 80 -8.14 19.94 10.93
N SER A 81 -6.88 20.36 11.12
CA SER A 81 -6.10 19.94 12.29
C SER A 81 -6.59 20.57 13.58
N ALA A 82 -7.03 21.83 13.53
CA ALA A 82 -7.61 22.51 14.69
C ALA A 82 -8.93 21.85 15.13
N VAL A 83 -9.78 21.49 14.17
CA VAL A 83 -11.01 20.74 14.44
C VAL A 83 -10.69 19.37 15.01
N ALA A 84 -9.74 18.63 14.43
CA ALA A 84 -9.31 17.33 14.96
C ALA A 84 -8.76 17.44 16.39
N ALA A 85 -7.93 18.44 16.67
CA ALA A 85 -7.40 18.68 18.02
C ALA A 85 -8.52 19.01 19.02
N ALA A 86 -9.47 19.86 18.64
CA ALA A 86 -10.63 20.19 19.47
C ALA A 86 -11.49 18.95 19.77
N LEU A 87 -11.73 18.08 18.78
CA LEU A 87 -12.46 16.83 18.97
C LEU A 87 -11.72 15.87 19.92
N VAL A 88 -10.40 15.76 19.81
CA VAL A 88 -9.60 14.93 20.73
C VAL A 88 -9.66 15.48 22.15
N VAL A 89 -9.50 16.79 22.35
CA VAL A 89 -9.61 17.42 23.68
C VAL A 89 -11.00 17.18 24.26
N LEU A 90 -12.05 17.40 23.48
CA LEU A 90 -13.43 17.13 23.91
C LEU A 90 -13.58 15.66 24.31
N ALA A 91 -13.18 14.72 23.48
CA ALA A 91 -13.27 13.29 23.78
C ALA A 91 -12.53 12.92 25.08
N VAL A 92 -11.33 13.47 25.31
CA VAL A 92 -10.54 13.23 26.54
C VAL A 92 -11.23 13.84 27.76
N THR A 93 -11.79 15.04 27.67
CA THR A 93 -12.47 15.71 28.80
C THR A 93 -13.73 14.98 29.27
N PHE A 94 -14.43 14.28 28.39
CA PHE A 94 -15.61 13.48 28.72
C PHE A 94 -15.32 12.01 29.02
N SER A 95 -14.05 11.59 29.04
CA SER A 95 -13.66 10.18 29.21
C SER A 95 -13.29 9.81 30.67
N PRO A 96 -13.49 8.54 31.09
CA PRO A 96 -13.03 8.05 32.40
C PRO A 96 -11.51 8.13 32.57
N ALA A 97 -11.03 8.31 33.81
CA ALA A 97 -9.59 8.44 34.10
C ALA A 97 -8.74 7.26 33.63
N SER A 98 -9.26 6.02 33.69
CA SER A 98 -8.59 4.82 33.18
C SER A 98 -8.40 4.86 31.66
N PHE A 99 -9.38 5.40 30.93
CA PHE A 99 -9.29 5.62 29.50
C PHE A 99 -8.26 6.70 29.17
N VAL A 100 -8.24 7.82 29.92
CA VAL A 100 -7.25 8.89 29.71
C VAL A 100 -5.82 8.36 29.87
N GLY A 101 -5.59 7.51 30.89
CA GLY A 101 -4.30 6.83 31.07
C GLY A 101 -3.92 5.96 29.87
N ALA A 102 -4.80 5.05 29.46
CA ALA A 102 -4.56 4.16 28.31
C ALA A 102 -4.38 4.94 26.99
N PHE A 103 -5.17 6.00 26.78
CA PHE A 103 -5.07 6.86 25.61
C PHE A 103 -3.74 7.63 25.57
N THR A 104 -3.27 8.12 26.72
CA THR A 104 -1.97 8.80 26.81
C THR A 104 -0.83 7.84 26.45
N VAL A 105 -0.84 6.61 26.98
CA VAL A 105 0.13 5.57 26.62
C VAL A 105 0.06 5.26 25.12
N PHE A 106 -1.14 5.13 24.56
CA PHE A 106 -1.34 4.92 23.13
C PHE A 106 -0.75 6.06 22.29
N ALA A 107 -1.06 7.32 22.62
CA ALA A 107 -0.57 8.49 21.88
C ALA A 107 0.97 8.58 21.93
N LEU A 108 1.58 8.36 23.10
CA LEU A 108 3.03 8.33 23.25
C LEU A 108 3.65 7.15 22.47
N ALA A 109 3.02 5.97 22.48
CA ALA A 109 3.47 4.82 21.71
C ALA A 109 3.45 5.08 20.19
N VAL A 110 2.45 5.81 19.68
CA VAL A 110 2.40 6.24 18.27
C VAL A 110 3.57 7.16 17.92
N VAL A 111 3.86 8.15 18.78
CA VAL A 111 5.00 9.06 18.59
C VAL A 111 6.31 8.28 18.59
N VAL A 112 6.52 7.41 19.59
CA VAL A 112 7.72 6.55 19.66
C VAL A 112 7.83 5.66 18.43
N GLY A 113 6.74 5.01 18.01
CA GLY A 113 6.71 4.16 16.81
C GLY A 113 7.10 4.91 15.54
N PHE A 114 6.60 6.13 15.36
CA PHE A 114 6.97 7.00 14.23
C PHE A 114 8.47 7.29 14.20
N TYR A 115 9.06 7.71 15.32
CA TYR A 115 10.49 8.02 15.40
C TYR A 115 11.37 6.78 15.22
N VAL A 116 10.97 5.64 15.79
CA VAL A 116 11.74 4.38 15.68
C VAL A 116 11.75 3.86 14.24
N ILE A 117 10.60 3.86 13.55
CA ILE A 117 10.51 3.35 12.17
C ILE A 117 11.18 4.29 11.18
N SER A 118 11.08 5.61 11.39
CA SER A 118 11.70 6.61 10.50
C SER A 118 13.24 6.51 10.46
N GLY A 119 13.86 5.92 11.47
CA GLY A 119 15.31 5.74 11.57
C GLY A 119 15.86 4.44 10.97
N VAL A 120 15.03 3.59 10.36
CA VAL A 120 15.46 2.27 9.86
C VAL A 120 16.19 2.40 8.52
N SER A 121 17.29 1.67 8.35
CA SER A 121 18.03 1.59 7.08
C SER A 121 17.17 1.00 5.95
N HIS A 122 17.33 1.50 4.73
CA HIS A 122 16.55 1.07 3.57
C HIS A 122 16.65 -0.44 3.30
N SER A 123 17.82 -1.04 3.56
CA SER A 123 18.05 -2.48 3.41
C SER A 123 17.22 -3.35 4.37
N LEU A 124 16.68 -2.75 5.44
CA LEU A 124 15.94 -3.44 6.49
C LEU A 124 14.43 -3.25 6.38
N HIS A 125 13.88 -2.54 5.40
CA HIS A 125 12.43 -2.36 5.28
C HIS A 125 11.68 -3.69 5.10
N THR A 126 12.23 -4.62 4.30
CA THR A 126 11.60 -5.95 4.11
C THR A 126 11.68 -6.81 5.38
N PRO A 127 12.83 -6.95 6.07
CA PRO A 127 12.88 -7.57 7.39
C PRO A 127 11.97 -6.90 8.43
N LEU A 128 11.89 -5.56 8.43
CA LEU A 128 11.02 -4.80 9.33
C LEU A 128 9.55 -5.12 9.07
N MET A 129 9.13 -5.23 7.81
CA MET A 129 7.77 -5.65 7.46
C MET A 129 7.47 -7.05 8.03
N ALA A 130 8.38 -8.00 7.88
CA ALA A 130 8.20 -9.34 8.46
C ALA A 130 8.13 -9.32 9.99
N GLN A 131 8.93 -8.49 10.64
CA GLN A 131 8.95 -8.38 12.10
C GLN A 131 7.71 -7.69 12.66
N THR A 132 7.21 -6.64 11.99
CA THR A 132 5.94 -5.99 12.39
C THR A 132 4.75 -6.95 12.26
N ASN A 133 4.77 -7.86 11.28
CA ASN A 133 3.80 -8.94 11.18
C ASN A 133 3.89 -9.87 12.41
N ALA A 134 5.08 -10.30 12.82
CA ALA A 134 5.26 -11.13 14.01
C ALA A 134 4.76 -10.44 15.31
N ILE A 135 5.03 -9.13 15.45
CA ILE A 135 4.59 -8.32 16.60
C ILE A 135 3.07 -8.18 16.64
N SER A 136 2.40 -8.13 15.48
CA SER A 136 0.93 -8.08 15.41
C SER A 136 0.25 -9.30 16.07
N GLY A 137 0.99 -10.39 16.26
CA GLY A 137 0.61 -11.54 17.06
C GLY A 137 0.30 -11.27 18.53
N ILE A 138 0.47 -10.03 19.04
CA ILE A 138 0.04 -9.58 20.37
C ILE A 138 -1.43 -9.89 20.68
N ILE A 139 -2.26 -10.07 19.64
CA ILE A 139 -3.64 -10.57 19.77
C ILE A 139 -3.74 -11.89 20.57
N LEU A 140 -2.65 -12.67 20.67
CA LEU A 140 -2.57 -13.86 21.52
C LEU A 140 -2.89 -13.51 22.98
N VAL A 141 -2.44 -12.37 23.50
CA VAL A 141 -2.72 -11.95 24.88
C VAL A 141 -4.22 -11.83 25.10
N GLY A 142 -4.94 -11.22 24.17
CA GLY A 142 -6.41 -11.11 24.24
C GLY A 142 -7.09 -12.47 24.21
N ALA A 143 -6.63 -13.38 23.35
CA ALA A 143 -7.16 -14.74 23.28
C ALA A 143 -6.92 -15.53 24.58
N LEU A 144 -5.73 -15.42 25.18
CA LEU A 144 -5.38 -16.10 26.42
C LEU A 144 -6.23 -15.64 27.61
N LEU A 145 -6.56 -14.35 27.68
CA LEU A 145 -7.45 -13.82 28.73
C LEU A 145 -8.85 -14.45 28.68
N GLN A 146 -9.27 -14.93 27.51
CA GLN A 146 -10.63 -15.39 27.26
C GLN A 146 -10.78 -16.93 27.29
N LEU A 147 -9.67 -17.67 27.31
CA LEU A 147 -9.65 -19.15 27.39
C LEU A 147 -10.32 -19.72 28.66
N GLY A 148 -10.42 -18.94 29.74
CA GLY A 148 -11.09 -19.34 30.98
C GLY A 148 -12.62 -19.12 30.99
N SER A 149 -13.21 -18.76 29.86
CA SER A 149 -14.65 -18.45 29.74
C SER A 149 -15.52 -19.68 29.99
N THR A 150 -16.59 -19.51 30.79
CA THR A 150 -17.64 -20.53 30.98
C THR A 150 -18.55 -20.68 29.76
N ASN A 151 -18.60 -19.68 28.88
CA ASN A 151 -19.33 -19.76 27.62
C ASN A 151 -18.51 -20.56 26.60
N ILE A 152 -19.05 -21.70 26.16
CA ILE A 152 -18.41 -22.62 25.21
C ILE A 152 -18.08 -21.94 23.88
N ALA A 153 -18.98 -21.11 23.35
CA ALA A 153 -18.74 -20.42 22.08
C ALA A 153 -17.53 -19.49 22.18
N VAL A 154 -17.44 -18.76 23.28
CA VAL A 154 -16.31 -17.86 23.56
C VAL A 154 -15.01 -18.64 23.76
N LEU A 155 -15.05 -19.77 24.47
CA LEU A 155 -13.89 -20.64 24.66
C LEU A 155 -13.37 -21.18 23.33
N VAL A 156 -14.25 -21.69 22.46
CA VAL A 156 -13.89 -22.20 21.13
C VAL A 156 -13.27 -21.09 20.27
N MET A 157 -13.89 -19.91 20.24
CA MET A 157 -13.35 -18.76 19.49
C MET A 157 -11.99 -18.31 20.03
N SER A 158 -11.79 -18.32 21.34
CA SER A 158 -10.53 -17.95 21.98
C SER A 158 -9.43 -18.96 21.68
N PHE A 159 -9.77 -20.25 21.65
CA PHE A 159 -8.84 -21.32 21.25
C PHE A 159 -8.40 -21.16 19.79
N ILE A 160 -9.34 -20.93 18.87
CA ILE A 160 -9.02 -20.69 17.45
C ILE A 160 -8.17 -19.43 17.30
N ALA A 161 -8.54 -18.33 17.97
CA ALA A 161 -7.78 -17.09 17.95
C ALA A 161 -6.35 -17.29 18.46
N ALA A 162 -6.16 -18.03 19.56
CA ALA A 162 -4.84 -18.35 20.10
C ALA A 162 -4.00 -19.20 19.13
N ALA A 163 -4.61 -20.18 18.46
CA ALA A 163 -3.93 -21.00 17.45
C ALA A 163 -3.46 -20.16 16.25
N ILE A 164 -4.33 -19.31 15.70
CA ILE A 164 -3.98 -18.43 14.57
C ILE A 164 -2.92 -17.41 14.98
N ALA A 165 -3.05 -16.80 16.15
CA ALA A 165 -2.07 -15.86 16.69
C ALA A 165 -0.70 -16.52 16.88
N SER A 166 -0.68 -17.77 17.36
CA SER A 166 0.56 -18.55 17.51
C SER A 166 1.24 -18.76 16.15
N ILE A 167 0.50 -19.14 15.11
CA ILE A 167 1.04 -19.29 13.75
C ILE A 167 1.68 -17.97 13.27
N ASN A 168 1.01 -16.84 13.51
CA ASN A 168 1.52 -15.52 13.15
C ASN A 168 2.84 -15.17 13.87
N ILE A 169 2.92 -15.43 15.18
CA ILE A 169 4.12 -15.22 16.00
C ILE A 169 5.26 -16.10 15.48
N PHE A 170 5.07 -17.43 15.47
CA PHE A 170 6.14 -18.36 15.12
C PHE A 170 6.59 -18.20 13.67
N GLY A 171 5.65 -18.06 12.73
CA GLY A 171 5.96 -17.84 11.31
C GLY A 171 6.67 -16.51 11.09
N GLY A 172 6.17 -15.43 11.68
CA GLY A 172 6.75 -14.10 11.54
C GLY A 172 8.17 -14.01 12.10
N PHE A 173 8.42 -14.55 13.31
CA PHE A 173 9.75 -14.55 13.90
C PHE A 173 10.72 -15.47 13.16
N LEU A 174 10.28 -16.64 12.67
CA LEU A 174 11.13 -17.55 11.91
C LEU A 174 11.57 -16.94 10.57
N VAL A 175 10.66 -16.29 9.86
CA VAL A 175 10.98 -15.60 8.59
C VAL A 175 11.91 -14.43 8.84
N SER A 176 11.62 -13.60 9.86
CA SER A 176 12.47 -12.46 10.22
C SER A 176 13.88 -12.92 10.60
N TYR A 177 14.00 -14.00 11.37
CA TYR A 177 15.28 -14.60 11.73
C TYR A 177 16.08 -15.05 10.50
N ARG A 178 15.44 -15.73 9.53
CA ARG A 178 16.09 -16.12 8.28
C ARG A 178 16.52 -14.92 7.45
N MET A 179 15.67 -13.90 7.36
CA MET A 179 15.98 -12.67 6.62
C MET A 179 17.18 -11.93 7.21
N LEU A 180 17.21 -11.75 8.53
CA LEU A 180 18.34 -11.12 9.22
C LEU A 180 19.62 -11.97 9.16
N GLY A 181 19.48 -13.30 9.10
CA GLY A 181 20.60 -14.21 8.91
C GLY A 181 21.38 -13.97 7.61
N MET A 182 20.72 -13.53 6.54
CA MET A 182 21.36 -13.25 5.24
C MET A 182 22.26 -11.99 5.26
N PHE A 183 22.17 -11.15 6.31
CA PHE A 183 23.02 -9.97 6.48
C PHE A 183 24.26 -10.23 7.33
N LYS A 184 24.39 -11.43 7.92
CA LYS A 184 25.59 -11.81 8.67
C LYS A 184 26.70 -12.15 7.67
N LYS A 185 27.87 -11.51 7.80
CA LYS A 185 29.07 -11.95 7.08
C LYS A 185 29.43 -13.36 7.55
N GLU A 186 29.81 -14.22 6.61
CA GLU A 186 30.42 -15.51 6.93
C GLU A 186 31.66 -15.23 7.79
N ALA A 187 31.69 -15.87 8.96
CA ALA A 187 32.83 -15.84 9.87
C ALA A 187 33.81 -16.96 9.51
#